data_AF-A0AAU9I764-F1
#
_entry.id   AF-A0AAU9I764-F1
#
_cell.length_a   1.000
_cell.length_b   1.000
_cell.length_c   1.000
_cell.angle_alpha   90.00
_cell.angle_beta   90.00
_cell.angle_gamma   90.00
#
_symmetry.space_group_name_H-M   'P 1'
#
loop_
_entity.id
_entity.type
_entity.pdbx_description
1 polymer ?
#
loop_
_entity_poly.entity_id
_entity_poly.type
_entity_poly.pdbx_seq_one_letter_code
_entity_poly.pdbx_strand_id
1 'polypeptide(L)'
;MMNGYGDGFQYCNSSLYEVIECQKSLMLDFKSEILLLLIMGIGVLGLCFFFMVPFCYSVIKIENDFWNNLRKKAVRNYSEMKQALLERLRSVHSYHEFLYSNRIPSRLIFNFKNYWKFIWRFFIYFIAVIAFSVINIIYLYENCTNYLAYRPEVLLELIRTKILINTLAISASNLQYDVIGFPLNDLLNIHNYQNSLTIFQDSISELRDSIVLLRSPKYQPILSNNFQTIYYENDRQSLPYFNYWDYGAYAAEEEIINTSYMIANIDLSKGDTYWNWVLNLTFLRTNYETFISEADSYSQSVIEGQLNLIVAAFFIFAVISIIIYFALCFVFFKSEKKYLQKINSMMSIMPV
;
A
#
# COMPACT_ATOMS: atom_id res chain seq x y z
N MET A 1 -24.81 -36.94 -16.41
CA MET A 1 -23.40 -36.50 -16.35
C MET A 1 -23.23 -35.49 -17.48
N MET A 2 -23.03 -34.21 -17.15
CA MET A 2 -22.67 -33.20 -18.16
C MET A 2 -21.24 -33.51 -18.62
N ASN A 3 -21.02 -33.64 -19.92
CA ASN A 3 -19.69 -33.76 -20.50
C ASN A 3 -18.87 -32.55 -20.06
N GLY A 4 -17.88 -32.80 -19.20
CA GLY A 4 -17.02 -31.79 -18.61
C GLY A 4 -15.98 -31.20 -19.57
N TYR A 5 -16.04 -31.54 -20.85
CA TYR A 5 -15.16 -31.06 -21.92
C TYR A 5 -15.98 -30.91 -23.21
N GLY A 6 -16.05 -29.67 -23.67
CA GLY A 6 -16.92 -29.17 -24.73
C GLY A 6 -17.17 -27.68 -24.52
N ASP A 7 -18.12 -27.10 -25.24
CA ASP A 7 -18.43 -25.67 -25.16
C ASP A 7 -18.67 -25.18 -23.72
N GLY A 8 -19.24 -26.01 -22.86
CA GLY A 8 -19.45 -25.68 -21.43
C GLY A 8 -18.16 -25.52 -20.63
N PHE A 9 -17.12 -26.29 -20.93
CA PHE A 9 -15.81 -26.15 -20.29
C PHE A 9 -15.10 -24.88 -20.76
N GLN A 10 -15.11 -24.64 -22.07
CA GLN A 10 -14.56 -23.42 -22.66
C GLN A 10 -15.29 -22.18 -22.14
N TYR A 11 -16.62 -22.26 -21.99
CA TYR A 11 -17.43 -21.21 -21.39
C TYR A 11 -17.06 -20.96 -19.93
N CYS A 12 -16.96 -22.01 -19.10
CA CYS A 12 -16.52 -21.87 -17.71
C CYS A 12 -15.11 -21.27 -17.60
N ASN A 13 -14.18 -21.69 -18.45
CA ASN A 13 -12.82 -21.17 -18.45
C ASN A 13 -12.79 -19.68 -18.89
N SER A 14 -13.54 -19.33 -19.94
CA SER A 14 -13.70 -17.93 -20.39
C SER A 14 -14.31 -17.07 -19.30
N SER A 15 -15.38 -17.53 -18.65
CA SER A 15 -16.01 -16.82 -17.53
C SER A 15 -15.06 -16.65 -16.35
N LEU A 16 -14.23 -17.65 -16.04
CA LEU A 16 -13.20 -17.54 -14.99
C LEU A 16 -12.14 -16.48 -15.34
N TYR A 17 -11.67 -16.44 -16.59
CA TYR A 17 -10.74 -15.41 -17.07
C TYR A 17 -11.35 -14.00 -17.02
N GLU A 18 -12.60 -13.84 -17.45
CA GLU A 18 -13.32 -12.56 -17.39
C GLU A 18 -13.49 -12.06 -15.94
N VAL A 19 -13.76 -12.97 -14.99
CA VAL A 19 -13.83 -12.62 -13.57
C VAL A 19 -12.47 -12.11 -13.05
N ILE A 20 -11.36 -12.71 -13.47
CA ILE A 20 -10.03 -12.21 -13.11
C ILE A 20 -9.77 -10.85 -13.72
N GLU A 21 -10.06 -10.67 -15.00
CA GLU A 21 -9.82 -9.41 -15.69
C GLU A 21 -10.66 -8.28 -15.06
N CYS A 22 -11.89 -8.59 -14.66
CA CYS A 22 -12.73 -7.72 -13.87
C CYS A 22 -12.10 -7.38 -12.50
N GLN A 23 -11.58 -8.37 -11.77
CA GLN A 23 -10.93 -8.12 -10.48
C GLN A 23 -9.61 -7.33 -10.63
N LYS A 24 -8.82 -7.60 -11.67
CA LYS A 24 -7.59 -6.86 -11.98
C LYS A 24 -7.89 -5.42 -12.39
N SER A 25 -8.91 -5.19 -13.22
CA SER A 25 -9.33 -3.85 -13.60
C SER A 25 -9.85 -3.06 -12.40
N LEU A 26 -10.69 -3.66 -11.55
CA LEU A 26 -11.12 -3.06 -10.28
C LEU A 26 -9.93 -2.67 -9.38
N MET A 27 -8.87 -3.47 -9.36
CA MET A 27 -7.65 -3.15 -8.59
C MET A 27 -6.83 -2.01 -9.20
N LEU A 28 -6.77 -1.93 -10.53
CA LEU A 28 -6.14 -0.80 -11.22
C LEU A 28 -6.91 0.50 -10.98
N ASP A 29 -8.24 0.43 -10.98
CA ASP A 29 -9.11 1.57 -10.67
C ASP A 29 -8.90 2.01 -9.20
N PHE A 30 -8.88 1.06 -8.26
CA PHE A 30 -8.58 1.35 -6.86
C PHE A 30 -7.20 2.00 -6.67
N LYS A 31 -6.18 1.53 -7.42
CA LYS A 31 -4.84 2.12 -7.45
C LYS A 31 -4.86 3.56 -7.93
N SER A 32 -5.59 3.84 -9.00
CA SER A 32 -5.75 5.16 -9.57
C SER A 32 -6.45 6.12 -8.60
N GLU A 33 -7.55 5.68 -7.98
CA GLU A 33 -8.33 6.48 -7.03
C GLU A 33 -7.52 6.89 -5.80
N ILE A 34 -6.76 5.97 -5.22
CA ILE A 34 -5.95 6.28 -4.04
C ILE A 34 -4.78 7.21 -4.36
N LEU A 35 -4.14 7.01 -5.52
CA LEU A 35 -3.10 7.93 -5.98
C LEU A 35 -3.66 9.33 -6.22
N LEU A 36 -4.88 9.43 -6.76
CA LEU A 36 -5.58 10.70 -6.95
C LEU A 36 -5.91 11.37 -5.61
N LEU A 37 -6.42 10.62 -4.63
CA LEU A 37 -6.67 11.10 -3.26
C LEU A 37 -5.40 11.64 -2.59
N LEU A 38 -4.26 10.96 -2.75
CA LEU A 38 -2.97 11.39 -2.23
C LEU A 38 -2.47 12.68 -2.90
N ILE A 39 -2.55 12.76 -4.23
CA ILE A 39 -2.18 13.98 -4.97
C ILE A 39 -3.08 15.15 -4.56
N MET A 40 -4.39 14.92 -4.42
CA MET A 40 -5.33 15.94 -3.96
C MET A 40 -4.97 16.40 -2.54
N GLY A 41 -4.66 15.47 -1.63
CA GLY A 41 -4.24 15.80 -0.26
C GLY A 41 -2.96 16.65 -0.21
N ILE A 42 -1.93 16.27 -0.97
CA ILE A 42 -0.69 17.05 -1.10
C ILE A 42 -0.97 18.42 -1.75
N GLY A 43 -1.85 18.46 -2.75
CA GLY A 43 -2.26 19.69 -3.45
C GLY A 43 -2.95 20.69 -2.52
N VAL A 44 -3.89 20.22 -1.70
CA VAL A 44 -4.57 21.07 -0.70
C VAL A 44 -3.58 21.59 0.34
N LEU A 45 -2.67 20.75 0.84
CA LEU A 45 -1.60 21.19 1.76
C LEU A 45 -0.66 22.21 1.12
N GLY A 46 -0.30 22.01 -0.15
CA GLY A 46 0.51 22.94 -0.92
C GLY A 46 -0.16 24.29 -1.11
N LEU A 47 -1.47 24.32 -1.42
CA LEU A 47 -2.26 25.54 -1.51
C LEU A 47 -2.32 26.27 -0.16
N CYS A 48 -2.57 25.54 0.93
CA CYS A 48 -2.55 26.11 2.29
C CYS A 48 -1.19 26.75 2.61
N PHE A 49 -0.08 26.09 2.27
CA PHE A 49 1.25 26.64 2.44
C PHE A 49 1.48 27.89 1.57
N PHE A 50 1.03 27.85 0.31
CA PHE A 50 1.14 28.96 -0.63
C PHE A 50 0.38 30.21 -0.16
N PHE A 51 -0.80 30.07 0.48
CA PHE A 51 -1.52 31.21 1.06
C PHE A 51 -0.95 31.68 2.41
N MET A 52 -0.40 30.77 3.21
CA MET A 52 0.21 31.09 4.51
C MET A 52 1.46 31.97 4.36
N VAL A 53 2.33 31.70 3.40
CA VAL A 53 3.57 32.48 3.19
C VAL A 53 3.33 33.99 2.97
N PRO A 54 2.51 34.43 1.99
CA PRO A 54 2.23 35.85 1.77
C PRO A 54 1.41 36.46 2.91
N PHE A 55 0.55 35.68 3.57
CA PHE A 55 -0.14 36.14 4.77
C PHE A 55 0.85 36.48 5.90
N CYS A 56 1.77 35.57 6.21
CA CYS A 56 2.83 35.81 7.18
C CYS A 56 3.65 37.04 6.80
N TYR A 57 4.07 37.15 5.53
CA TYR A 57 4.81 38.31 5.03
C TYR A 57 4.04 39.64 5.26
N SER A 58 2.74 39.64 4.99
CA SER A 58 1.88 40.82 5.16
C SER A 58 1.77 41.24 6.62
N VAL A 59 1.55 40.28 7.54
CA VAL A 59 1.49 40.54 8.98
C VAL A 59 2.79 41.17 9.48
N ILE A 60 3.95 40.66 9.03
CA ILE A 60 5.26 41.18 9.44
C ILE A 60 5.50 42.59 8.90
N LYS A 61 5.08 42.87 7.67
CA LYS A 61 5.20 44.21 7.09
C LYS A 61 4.43 45.21 7.95
N ILE A 62 3.19 44.88 8.30
CA ILE A 62 2.36 45.70 9.19
C ILE A 62 3.02 45.88 10.56
N GLU A 63 3.59 44.82 11.14
CA GLU A 63 4.27 44.90 12.43
C GLU A 63 5.52 45.77 12.39
N ASN A 64 6.36 45.65 11.35
CA ASN A 64 7.54 46.49 11.15
C ASN A 64 7.15 47.97 10.93
N ASP A 65 6.12 48.23 10.12
CA ASP A 65 5.61 49.59 9.90
C ASP A 65 5.10 50.20 11.20
N PHE A 66 4.36 49.41 11.98
CA PHE A 66 3.88 49.78 13.30
C PHE A 66 5.04 50.13 14.25
N TRP A 67 6.08 49.30 14.34
CA TRP A 67 7.26 49.56 15.17
C TRP A 67 8.03 50.81 14.74
N ASN A 68 8.22 51.00 13.45
CA ASN A 68 8.88 52.19 12.91
C ASN A 68 8.08 53.46 13.24
N ASN A 69 6.75 53.40 13.19
CA ASN A 69 5.87 54.50 13.56
C ASN A 69 5.89 54.79 15.07
N LEU A 70 5.83 53.76 15.91
CA LEU A 70 5.88 53.88 17.36
C LEU A 70 7.21 54.47 17.81
N ARG A 71 8.33 54.04 17.22
CA ARG A 71 9.64 54.63 17.47
C ARG A 71 9.71 56.09 17.05
N LYS A 72 9.20 56.45 15.86
CA LYS A 72 9.16 57.85 15.41
C LYS A 72 8.39 58.72 16.40
N LYS A 73 7.24 58.25 16.88
CA LYS A 73 6.45 58.94 17.92
C LYS A 73 7.21 59.05 19.25
N ALA A 74 7.80 57.96 19.74
CA ALA A 74 8.55 57.97 20.99
C ALA A 74 9.74 58.95 20.95
N VAL A 75 10.50 58.97 19.85
CA VAL A 75 11.61 59.89 19.65
C VAL A 75 11.12 61.34 19.59
N ARG A 76 10.02 61.59 18.88
CA ARG A 76 9.40 62.91 18.80
C ARG A 76 8.94 63.39 20.18
N ASN A 77 8.15 62.59 20.89
CA ASN A 77 7.65 62.92 22.23
C ASN A 77 8.81 63.14 23.23
N TYR A 78 9.87 62.32 23.18
CA TYR A 78 11.07 62.55 23.98
C TYR A 78 11.74 63.88 23.65
N SER A 79 11.86 64.22 22.35
CA SER A 79 12.46 65.49 21.94
C SER A 79 11.63 66.69 22.36
N GLU A 80 10.30 66.62 22.25
CA GLU A 80 9.36 67.66 22.68
C GLU A 80 9.39 67.82 24.21
N MET A 81 9.35 66.73 24.97
CA MET A 81 9.43 66.76 26.43
C MET A 81 10.77 67.30 26.92
N LYS A 82 11.87 66.91 26.26
CA LYS A 82 13.21 67.45 26.55
C LYS A 82 13.25 68.96 26.27
N GLN A 83 12.72 69.41 25.15
CA GLN A 83 12.64 70.84 24.83
C GLN A 83 11.81 71.61 25.85
N ALA A 84 10.64 71.11 26.25
CA ALA A 84 9.80 71.74 27.27
C ALA A 84 10.49 71.83 28.65
N LEU A 85 11.24 70.79 29.04
CA LEU A 85 12.04 70.81 30.28
C LEU A 85 13.19 71.81 30.18
N LEU A 86 13.89 71.86 29.05
CA LEU A 86 14.97 72.83 28.81
C LEU A 86 14.45 74.27 28.80
N GLU A 87 13.30 74.53 28.20
CA GLU A 87 12.64 75.85 28.23
C GLU A 87 12.30 76.28 29.66
N ARG A 88 11.75 75.35 30.47
CA ARG A 88 11.51 75.60 31.90
C ARG A 88 12.79 75.88 32.68
N LEU A 89 13.85 75.11 32.44
CA LEU A 89 15.16 75.33 33.08
C LEU A 89 15.75 76.68 32.67
N ARG A 90 15.63 77.06 31.40
CA ARG A 90 16.07 78.36 30.89
C ARG A 90 15.30 79.51 31.52
N SER A 91 13.98 79.37 31.69
CA SER A 91 13.14 80.43 32.27
C SER A 91 13.34 80.60 33.78
N VAL A 92 13.61 79.52 34.52
CA VAL A 92 13.70 79.56 35.99
C VAL A 92 15.14 79.74 36.50
N HIS A 93 16.16 79.26 35.77
CA HIS A 93 17.55 79.26 36.25
C HIS A 93 18.52 80.01 35.32
N SER A 94 18.02 80.74 34.31
CA SER A 94 18.83 81.52 33.35
C SER A 94 19.93 80.69 32.66
N TYR A 95 19.75 79.37 32.58
CA TYR A 95 20.71 78.46 32.00
C TYR A 95 20.80 78.68 30.48
N HIS A 96 22.01 78.81 29.92
CA HIS A 96 22.26 78.92 28.48
C HIS A 96 23.09 77.72 28.03
N GLU A 97 22.47 76.85 27.24
CA GLU A 97 23.07 75.61 26.76
C GLU A 97 23.92 75.88 25.49
N PHE A 98 25.10 75.27 25.40
CA PHE A 98 25.89 75.19 24.17
C PHE A 98 25.19 74.25 23.18
N LEU A 99 25.03 74.69 21.92
CA LEU A 99 24.38 73.94 20.83
C LEU A 99 25.06 72.59 20.57
N TYR A 100 24.69 71.55 21.32
CA TYR A 100 25.04 70.19 20.97
C TYR A 100 24.01 69.68 19.94
N SER A 101 24.41 69.71 18.67
CA SER A 101 23.65 69.13 17.55
C SER A 101 23.53 67.61 17.73
N ASN A 102 22.53 67.18 18.50
CA ASN A 102 22.07 65.80 18.51
C ASN A 102 21.30 65.52 17.22
N ARG A 103 22.02 65.28 16.12
CA ARG A 103 21.45 64.56 14.97
C ARG A 103 21.16 63.15 15.46
N ILE A 104 19.90 62.89 15.79
CA ILE A 104 19.42 61.55 16.12
C ILE A 104 19.76 60.66 14.92
N PRO A 105 20.57 59.59 15.07
CA PRO A 105 21.01 58.79 13.95
C PRO A 105 19.79 58.13 13.28
N SER A 106 19.52 58.54 12.05
CA SER A 106 18.36 58.12 11.24
C SER A 106 18.44 56.68 10.71
N ARG A 107 19.47 55.91 11.06
CA ARG A 107 19.92 54.76 10.25
C ARG A 107 19.67 53.36 10.78
N LEU A 108 18.95 53.15 11.89
CA LEU A 108 18.63 51.78 12.33
C LEU A 108 17.16 51.49 12.07
N ILE A 109 16.80 51.10 10.84
CA ILE A 109 15.49 50.51 10.56
C ILE A 109 15.43 49.19 11.35
N PHE A 110 14.40 49.04 12.18
CA PHE A 110 14.21 47.81 12.93
C PHE A 110 13.55 46.78 12.00
N ASN A 111 14.30 45.77 11.57
CA ASN A 111 13.77 44.67 10.77
C ASN A 111 13.60 43.44 11.67
N PHE A 112 12.37 43.09 12.00
CA PHE A 112 12.09 41.79 12.63
C PHE A 112 12.46 40.66 11.65
N LYS A 113 13.61 40.02 11.87
CA LYS A 113 14.10 38.88 11.06
C LYS A 113 13.62 37.52 11.56
N ASN A 114 12.85 37.43 12.64
CA ASN A 114 12.46 36.15 13.23
C ASN A 114 11.42 35.36 12.42
N TYR A 115 10.82 35.92 11.36
CA TYR A 115 9.82 35.23 10.56
C TYR A 115 10.34 34.02 9.79
N TRP A 116 11.61 34.04 9.39
CA TRP A 116 12.25 32.90 8.74
C TRP A 116 12.21 31.66 9.64
N LYS A 117 12.26 31.84 10.97
CA LYS A 117 12.12 30.73 11.93
C LYS A 117 10.71 30.14 11.94
N PHE A 118 9.69 30.96 11.69
CA PHE A 118 8.30 30.51 11.59
C PHE A 118 8.07 29.74 10.28
N ILE A 119 8.47 30.33 9.14
CA ILE A 119 8.36 29.69 7.82
C ILE A 119 9.15 28.38 7.80
N TRP A 120 10.36 28.34 8.37
CA TRP A 120 11.15 27.11 8.42
C TRP A 120 10.47 26.00 9.22
N ARG A 121 9.80 26.30 10.34
CA ARG A 121 9.10 25.28 11.13
C ARG A 121 7.96 24.64 10.36
N PHE A 122 7.16 25.46 9.67
CA PHE A 122 6.08 24.96 8.80
C PHE A 122 6.62 24.18 7.61
N PHE A 123 7.73 24.63 7.03
CA PHE A 123 8.34 23.94 5.92
C PHE A 123 8.95 22.58 6.32
N ILE A 124 9.56 22.47 7.51
CA ILE A 124 10.01 21.18 8.07
C ILE A 124 8.82 20.24 8.25
N TYR A 125 7.71 20.74 8.80
CA TYR A 125 6.49 19.94 8.94
C TYR A 125 5.95 19.49 7.58
N PHE A 126 5.94 20.37 6.59
CA PHE A 126 5.51 20.05 5.22
C PHE A 126 6.39 18.96 4.59
N ILE A 127 7.71 19.03 4.74
CA ILE A 127 8.63 17.97 4.30
C ILE A 127 8.31 16.65 5.02
N ALA A 128 8.05 16.68 6.33
CA ALA A 128 7.71 15.47 7.08
C ALA A 128 6.43 14.80 6.57
N VAL A 129 5.40 15.59 6.21
CA VAL A 129 4.16 15.08 5.61
C VAL A 129 4.41 14.48 4.23
N ILE A 130 5.22 15.12 3.39
CA ILE A 130 5.59 14.58 2.07
C ILE A 130 6.36 13.26 2.24
N ALA A 131 7.36 13.24 3.12
CA ALA A 131 8.16 12.04 3.38
C ALA A 131 7.28 10.89 3.88
N PHE A 132 6.37 11.15 4.81
CA PHE A 132 5.40 10.17 5.28
C PHE A 132 4.51 9.66 4.14
N SER A 133 4.01 10.56 3.28
CA SER A 133 3.16 10.18 2.14
C SER A 133 3.91 9.28 1.15
N VAL A 134 5.17 9.59 0.84
CA VAL A 134 6.03 8.77 -0.04
C VAL A 134 6.28 7.39 0.57
N ILE A 135 6.58 7.31 1.87
CA ILE A 135 6.79 6.03 2.56
C ILE A 135 5.52 5.18 2.54
N ASN A 136 4.34 5.77 2.77
CA ASN A 136 3.08 5.03 2.68
C ASN A 136 2.82 4.49 1.28
N ILE A 137 3.09 5.27 0.23
CA ILE A 137 2.90 4.83 -1.17
C ILE A 137 3.83 3.65 -1.49
N ILE A 138 5.14 3.81 -1.26
CA ILE A 138 6.14 2.83 -1.68
C ILE A 138 6.05 1.56 -0.85
N TYR A 139 5.88 1.67 0.47
CA TYR A 139 6.01 0.52 1.34
C TYR A 139 4.68 -0.16 1.68
N LEU A 140 3.66 0.61 2.08
CA LEU A 140 2.42 0.03 2.59
C LEU A 140 1.41 -0.18 1.46
N TYR A 141 1.27 0.80 0.57
CA TYR A 141 0.28 0.77 -0.49
C TYR A 141 0.66 -0.19 -1.61
N GLU A 142 1.92 -0.19 -2.05
CA GLU A 142 2.41 -1.13 -3.05
C GLU A 142 2.28 -2.58 -2.58
N ASN A 143 2.63 -2.88 -1.33
CA ASN A 143 2.48 -4.24 -0.79
C ASN A 143 1.01 -4.67 -0.70
N CYS A 144 0.12 -3.78 -0.24
CA CYS A 144 -1.31 -4.08 -0.17
C CYS A 144 -1.91 -4.33 -1.56
N THR A 145 -1.60 -3.47 -2.54
CA THR A 145 -2.08 -3.61 -3.93
C THR A 145 -1.54 -4.87 -4.60
N ASN A 146 -0.27 -5.22 -4.36
CA ASN A 146 0.31 -6.47 -4.85
C ASN A 146 -0.41 -7.70 -4.27
N TYR A 147 -0.67 -7.73 -2.96
CA TYR A 147 -1.40 -8.87 -2.36
C TYR A 147 -2.85 -8.97 -2.81
N LEU A 148 -3.52 -7.82 -3.00
CA LEU A 148 -4.83 -7.77 -3.65
C LEU A 148 -4.76 -8.40 -5.04
N ALA A 149 -3.77 -8.04 -5.87
CA ALA A 149 -3.60 -8.59 -7.22
C ALA A 149 -3.25 -10.08 -7.25
N TYR A 150 -2.46 -10.55 -6.28
CA TYR A 150 -2.01 -11.94 -6.22
C TYR A 150 -3.09 -12.92 -5.72
N ARG A 151 -3.98 -12.48 -4.81
CA ARG A 151 -5.07 -13.34 -4.29
C ARG A 151 -5.91 -14.02 -5.38
N PRO A 152 -6.49 -13.29 -6.36
CA PRO A 152 -7.32 -13.92 -7.38
C PRO A 152 -6.52 -14.79 -8.34
N GLU A 153 -5.25 -14.46 -8.60
CA GLU A 153 -4.35 -15.30 -9.42
C GLU A 153 -4.11 -16.66 -8.75
N VAL A 154 -3.78 -16.66 -7.45
CA VAL A 154 -3.55 -17.92 -6.71
C VAL A 154 -4.81 -18.78 -6.61
N LEU A 155 -5.96 -18.17 -6.27
CA LEU A 155 -7.22 -18.91 -6.15
C LEU A 155 -7.64 -19.52 -7.49
N LEU A 156 -7.48 -18.78 -8.58
CA LEU A 156 -7.75 -19.32 -9.91
C LEU A 156 -6.81 -20.45 -10.24
N GLU A 157 -5.51 -20.29 -10.02
CA GLU A 157 -4.55 -21.34 -10.36
C GLU A 157 -4.83 -22.62 -9.58
N LEU A 158 -5.23 -22.55 -8.31
CA LEU A 158 -5.70 -23.73 -7.57
C LEU A 158 -6.97 -24.37 -8.18
N ILE A 159 -7.95 -23.55 -8.59
CA ILE A 159 -9.17 -24.05 -9.26
C ILE A 159 -8.81 -24.69 -10.62
N ARG A 160 -7.91 -24.06 -11.37
CA ARG A 160 -7.43 -24.53 -12.67
C ARG A 160 -6.68 -25.84 -12.53
N THR A 161 -5.78 -25.97 -11.55
CA THR A 161 -5.07 -27.22 -11.27
C THR A 161 -6.06 -28.35 -10.93
N LYS A 162 -7.08 -28.08 -10.08
CA LYS A 162 -8.18 -29.04 -9.79
C LYS A 162 -8.89 -29.51 -11.07
N ILE A 163 -9.19 -28.58 -11.97
CA ILE A 163 -9.83 -28.87 -13.26
C ILE A 163 -8.90 -29.72 -14.14
N LEU A 164 -7.64 -29.31 -14.30
CA LEU A 164 -6.66 -29.99 -15.14
C LEU A 164 -6.39 -31.43 -14.67
N ILE A 165 -6.35 -31.67 -13.35
CA ILE A 165 -6.23 -33.03 -12.79
C ILE A 165 -7.42 -33.90 -13.19
N ASN A 166 -8.66 -33.39 -13.07
CA ASN A 166 -9.86 -34.15 -13.48
C ASN A 166 -9.85 -34.44 -14.99
N THR A 167 -9.32 -33.51 -15.77
CA THR A 167 -9.20 -33.60 -17.23
C THR A 167 -8.21 -34.65 -17.65
N LEU A 168 -7.04 -34.62 -17.01
CA LEU A 168 -6.01 -35.62 -17.18
C LEU A 168 -6.57 -36.99 -16.83
N ALA A 169 -7.34 -37.10 -15.75
CA ALA A 169 -7.97 -38.35 -15.36
C ALA A 169 -8.90 -38.91 -16.45
N ILE A 170 -9.80 -38.07 -16.97
CA ILE A 170 -10.75 -38.45 -18.02
C ILE A 170 -10.04 -38.79 -19.33
N SER A 171 -9.08 -37.97 -19.75
CA SER A 171 -8.34 -38.16 -21.02
C SER A 171 -7.43 -39.39 -20.98
N ALA A 172 -6.75 -39.66 -19.86
CA ALA A 172 -5.95 -40.87 -19.66
C ALA A 172 -6.81 -42.13 -19.73
N SER A 173 -7.98 -42.12 -19.08
CA SER A 173 -8.93 -43.24 -19.18
C SER A 173 -9.43 -43.43 -20.61
N ASN A 174 -9.80 -42.36 -21.33
CA ASN A 174 -10.27 -42.47 -22.72
C ASN A 174 -9.19 -43.04 -23.66
N LEU A 175 -7.93 -42.59 -23.54
CA LEU A 175 -6.82 -43.14 -24.33
C LEU A 175 -6.60 -44.64 -24.05
N GLN A 176 -6.76 -45.06 -22.80
CA GLN A 176 -6.68 -46.47 -22.42
C GLN A 176 -7.81 -47.30 -23.04
N TYR A 177 -9.03 -46.76 -23.09
CA TYR A 177 -10.17 -47.44 -23.73
C TYR A 177 -10.02 -47.58 -25.24
N ASP A 178 -9.46 -46.55 -25.91
CA ASP A 178 -9.15 -46.58 -27.34
C ASP A 178 -8.17 -47.72 -27.68
N VAL A 179 -7.22 -48.01 -26.78
CA VAL A 179 -6.33 -49.17 -26.93
C VAL A 179 -7.07 -50.49 -26.72
N ILE A 180 -7.80 -50.62 -25.61
CA ILE A 180 -8.37 -51.91 -25.17
C ILE A 180 -9.55 -52.34 -26.07
N GLY A 181 -10.05 -51.45 -26.92
CA GLY A 181 -11.08 -51.74 -27.92
C GLY A 181 -12.50 -51.79 -27.33
N PHE A 182 -12.73 -51.14 -26.19
CA PHE A 182 -14.04 -50.97 -25.59
C PHE A 182 -14.54 -49.53 -25.85
N PRO A 183 -15.49 -49.31 -26.76
CA PRO A 183 -15.95 -47.96 -27.08
C PRO A 183 -16.82 -47.44 -25.92
N LEU A 184 -16.23 -46.60 -25.06
CA LEU A 184 -16.98 -45.87 -24.02
C LEU A 184 -18.10 -44.99 -24.60
N ASN A 185 -17.98 -44.66 -25.89
CA ASN A 185 -18.98 -43.94 -26.68
C ASN A 185 -20.38 -44.57 -26.62
N ASP A 186 -20.46 -45.90 -26.52
CA ASP A 186 -21.74 -46.62 -26.46
C ASP A 186 -22.40 -46.57 -25.07
N LEU A 187 -21.61 -46.33 -24.01
CA LEU A 187 -22.07 -46.34 -22.61
C LEU A 187 -22.47 -44.96 -22.08
N LEU A 188 -21.82 -43.89 -22.54
CA LEU A 188 -22.02 -42.55 -21.98
C LEU A 188 -22.49 -41.51 -23.02
N ASN A 189 -22.69 -41.89 -24.29
CA ASN A 189 -23.12 -40.96 -25.35
C ASN A 189 -22.24 -39.69 -25.38
N ILE A 190 -20.96 -39.86 -25.04
CA ILE A 190 -19.98 -38.78 -25.01
C ILE A 190 -19.56 -38.58 -26.45
N HIS A 191 -19.72 -37.36 -26.95
CA HIS A 191 -19.18 -37.01 -28.26
C HIS A 191 -17.71 -37.42 -28.33
N ASN A 192 -17.36 -38.17 -29.38
CA ASN A 192 -16.01 -38.54 -29.72
C ASN A 192 -15.06 -37.37 -29.42
N TYR A 193 -14.17 -37.55 -28.45
CA TYR A 193 -13.02 -36.67 -28.31
C TYR A 193 -12.17 -36.88 -29.54
N GLN A 194 -12.39 -36.08 -30.59
CA GLN A 194 -11.67 -36.22 -31.86
C GLN A 194 -10.15 -36.03 -31.71
N ASN A 195 -9.65 -35.57 -30.56
CA ASN A 195 -8.23 -35.45 -30.22
C ASN A 195 -7.95 -35.68 -28.71
N SER A 196 -8.27 -36.86 -28.17
CA SER A 196 -7.95 -37.21 -26.76
C SER A 196 -6.46 -37.08 -26.42
N LEU A 197 -5.57 -37.39 -27.37
CA LEU A 197 -4.12 -37.29 -27.21
C LEU A 197 -3.61 -35.84 -27.08
N THR A 198 -4.16 -34.89 -27.86
CA THR A 198 -3.71 -33.49 -27.76
C THR A 198 -4.16 -32.88 -26.44
N ILE A 199 -5.43 -33.12 -26.05
CA ILE A 199 -5.96 -32.66 -24.76
C ILE A 199 -5.15 -33.21 -23.59
N PHE A 200 -4.73 -34.48 -23.67
CA PHE A 200 -3.86 -35.09 -22.68
C PHE A 200 -2.50 -34.39 -22.58
N GLN A 201 -1.84 -34.15 -23.71
CA GLN A 201 -0.55 -33.46 -23.76
C GLN A 201 -0.65 -32.01 -23.27
N ASP A 202 -1.66 -31.28 -23.73
CA ASP A 202 -1.93 -29.89 -23.36
C ASP A 202 -2.19 -29.77 -21.85
N SER A 203 -3.01 -30.68 -21.30
CA SER A 203 -3.33 -30.70 -19.86
C SER A 203 -2.10 -30.92 -18.99
N ILE A 204 -1.13 -31.73 -19.45
CA ILE A 204 0.13 -31.96 -18.72
C ILE A 204 1.02 -30.72 -18.76
N SER A 205 1.15 -30.07 -19.92
CA SER A 205 1.93 -28.83 -20.01
C SER A 205 1.33 -27.73 -19.15
N GLU A 206 0.02 -27.53 -19.24
CA GLU A 206 -0.67 -26.49 -18.45
C GLU A 206 -0.60 -26.78 -16.95
N LEU A 207 -0.72 -28.04 -16.54
CA LEU A 207 -0.61 -28.43 -15.13
C LEU A 207 0.79 -28.10 -14.58
N ARG A 208 1.85 -28.39 -15.34
CA ARG A 208 3.22 -28.02 -14.96
C ARG A 208 3.42 -26.52 -14.86
N ASP A 209 2.87 -25.76 -15.81
CA ASP A 209 2.97 -24.30 -15.80
C ASP A 209 2.25 -23.69 -14.58
N SER A 210 1.04 -24.18 -14.25
CA SER A 210 0.29 -23.77 -13.05
C SER A 210 1.06 -24.07 -11.76
N ILE A 211 1.70 -25.24 -11.66
CA ILE A 211 2.53 -25.61 -10.51
C ILE A 211 3.76 -24.70 -10.37
N VAL A 212 4.45 -24.41 -11.47
CA VAL A 212 5.61 -23.50 -11.49
C VAL A 212 5.18 -22.09 -11.05
N LEU A 213 4.01 -21.64 -11.50
CA LEU A 213 3.46 -20.36 -11.14
C LEU A 213 3.16 -20.29 -9.65
N LEU A 214 2.46 -21.26 -9.06
CA LEU A 214 2.16 -21.31 -7.62
C LEU A 214 3.43 -21.30 -6.75
N ARG A 215 4.54 -21.86 -7.25
CA ARG A 215 5.84 -21.86 -6.57
C ARG A 215 6.61 -20.53 -6.66
N SER A 216 6.17 -19.62 -7.52
CA SER A 216 6.82 -18.32 -7.69
C SER A 216 6.93 -17.57 -6.36
N PRO A 217 8.09 -16.96 -6.04
CA PRO A 217 8.30 -16.23 -4.78
C PRO A 217 7.33 -15.06 -4.60
N LYS A 218 6.65 -14.63 -5.67
CA LYS A 218 5.63 -13.57 -5.63
C LYS A 218 4.37 -13.99 -4.87
N TYR A 219 4.00 -15.27 -4.92
CA TYR A 219 2.76 -15.77 -4.32
C TYR A 219 2.97 -16.39 -2.93
N GLN A 220 4.20 -16.76 -2.58
CA GLN A 220 4.53 -17.32 -1.27
C GLN A 220 4.02 -16.48 -0.07
N PRO A 221 4.08 -15.13 -0.08
CA PRO A 221 3.62 -14.33 1.06
C PRO A 221 2.11 -14.40 1.32
N ILE A 222 1.30 -14.78 0.34
CA ILE A 222 -0.16 -14.90 0.47
C ILE A 222 -0.62 -16.35 0.67
N LEU A 223 0.32 -17.30 0.68
CA LEU A 223 0.09 -18.69 1.03
C LEU A 223 0.53 -18.92 2.47
N SER A 224 -0.31 -19.55 3.29
CA SER A 224 0.02 -19.82 4.68
C SER A 224 1.22 -20.77 4.77
N ASN A 225 2.01 -20.70 5.84
CA ASN A 225 3.06 -21.70 6.09
C ASN A 225 2.48 -23.11 6.15
N ASN A 226 1.26 -23.27 6.68
CA ASN A 226 0.59 -24.56 6.74
C ASN A 226 0.20 -25.08 5.35
N PHE A 227 -0.30 -24.20 4.46
CA PHE A 227 -0.49 -24.52 3.04
C PHE A 227 0.83 -24.92 2.41
N GLN A 228 1.90 -24.16 2.62
CA GLN A 228 3.21 -24.48 2.03
C GLN A 228 3.73 -25.83 2.53
N THR A 229 3.55 -26.13 3.82
CA THR A 229 3.92 -27.43 4.38
C THR A 229 3.07 -28.55 3.77
N ILE A 230 1.73 -28.44 3.71
CA ILE A 230 0.87 -29.51 3.20
C ILE A 230 0.98 -29.66 1.67
N TYR A 231 1.24 -28.57 0.95
CA TYR A 231 1.29 -28.54 -0.51
C TYR A 231 2.69 -28.88 -1.04
N TYR A 232 3.78 -28.43 -0.40
CA TYR A 232 5.16 -28.54 -0.90
C TYR A 232 6.13 -29.43 -0.08
N GLU A 233 5.88 -29.75 1.20
CA GLU A 233 6.70 -30.69 2.00
C GLU A 233 5.86 -31.96 2.30
N ASN A 234 6.36 -33.20 2.22
CA ASN A 234 7.64 -33.71 2.69
C ASN A 234 8.39 -34.60 1.68
N ASP A 235 9.66 -34.23 1.51
CA ASP A 235 10.87 -35.03 1.25
C ASP A 235 11.37 -35.29 -0.19
N ARG A 236 12.45 -34.57 -0.52
CA ARG A 236 13.31 -34.73 -1.70
C ARG A 236 14.30 -35.90 -1.56
N GLN A 237 14.29 -36.69 -0.47
CA GLN A 237 15.32 -37.71 -0.21
C GLN A 237 14.87 -39.18 -0.13
N SER A 238 13.68 -39.56 -0.59
CA SER A 238 13.34 -40.98 -0.72
C SER A 238 12.66 -41.34 -2.03
N LEU A 239 13.46 -41.70 -3.04
CA LEU A 239 13.09 -42.79 -3.94
C LEU A 239 13.92 -43.99 -3.50
N PRO A 240 13.28 -45.14 -3.20
CA PRO A 240 13.05 -45.99 -4.37
C PRO A 240 11.63 -46.57 -4.53
N TYR A 241 10.86 -46.95 -3.52
CA TYR A 241 9.53 -47.59 -3.72
C TYR A 241 8.66 -47.53 -2.45
N PHE A 242 7.97 -46.43 -2.09
CA PHE A 242 7.35 -46.34 -0.75
C PHE A 242 6.07 -45.47 -0.61
N ASN A 243 5.18 -45.97 0.26
CA ASN A 243 3.91 -45.47 0.84
C ASN A 243 3.46 -44.01 0.60
N TYR A 244 2.45 -43.87 -0.26
CA TYR A 244 1.97 -42.66 -0.94
C TYR A 244 1.18 -41.61 -0.12
N TRP A 245 0.90 -41.85 1.17
CA TRP A 245 0.00 -40.98 1.96
C TRP A 245 0.71 -39.78 2.62
N ASP A 246 2.04 -39.69 2.50
CA ASP A 246 2.88 -38.77 3.29
C ASP A 246 3.55 -37.63 2.48
N TYR A 247 3.32 -37.52 1.17
CA TYR A 247 4.17 -36.71 0.25
C TYR A 247 3.61 -35.35 -0.22
N GLY A 248 2.45 -34.93 0.28
CA GLY A 248 1.86 -33.61 -0.05
C GLY A 248 1.24 -33.54 -1.46
N ALA A 249 0.52 -32.45 -1.73
CA ALA A 249 -0.28 -32.30 -2.96
C ALA A 249 0.57 -32.26 -4.25
N TYR A 250 1.73 -31.59 -4.21
CA TYR A 250 2.64 -31.49 -5.35
C TYR A 250 3.15 -32.87 -5.82
N ALA A 251 3.53 -33.74 -4.89
CA ALA A 251 4.02 -35.08 -5.25
C ALA A 251 2.90 -35.93 -5.86
N ALA A 252 1.68 -35.82 -5.32
CA ALA A 252 0.51 -36.48 -5.88
C ALA A 252 0.18 -35.99 -7.30
N GLU A 253 0.36 -34.68 -7.59
CA GLU A 253 0.19 -34.12 -8.94
C GLU A 253 1.22 -34.64 -9.93
N GLU A 254 2.51 -34.64 -9.58
CA GLU A 254 3.58 -35.20 -10.42
C GLU A 254 3.41 -36.71 -10.62
N GLU A 255 2.97 -37.44 -9.60
CA GLU A 255 2.66 -38.86 -9.73
C GLU A 255 1.47 -39.09 -10.66
N ILE A 256 0.41 -38.29 -10.56
CA ILE A 256 -0.73 -38.36 -11.47
C ILE A 256 -0.28 -38.10 -12.92
N ILE A 257 0.60 -37.14 -13.17
CA ILE A 257 1.19 -36.93 -14.51
C ILE A 257 1.89 -38.21 -14.99
N ASN A 258 2.79 -38.77 -14.17
CA ASN A 258 3.61 -39.92 -14.54
C ASN A 258 2.80 -41.21 -14.72
N THR A 259 1.87 -41.48 -13.82
CA THR A 259 1.00 -42.67 -13.87
C THR A 259 -0.02 -42.56 -15.00
N SER A 260 -0.51 -41.35 -15.33
CA SER A 260 -1.39 -41.16 -16.48
C SER A 260 -0.69 -41.47 -17.81
N TYR A 261 0.62 -41.19 -17.94
CA TYR A 261 1.42 -41.66 -19.08
C TYR A 261 1.52 -43.18 -19.16
N MET A 262 1.63 -43.87 -18.02
CA MET A 262 1.70 -45.34 -17.97
C MET A 262 0.36 -45.99 -18.31
N ILE A 263 -0.74 -45.40 -17.82
CA ILE A 263 -2.12 -45.84 -18.11
C ILE A 263 -2.44 -45.64 -19.59
N ALA A 264 -2.05 -44.51 -20.19
CA ALA A 264 -2.25 -44.23 -21.60
C ALA A 264 -1.41 -45.14 -22.55
N ASN A 265 -0.25 -45.63 -22.10
CA ASN A 265 0.70 -46.40 -22.93
C ASN A 265 0.73 -47.93 -22.68
N ILE A 266 -0.26 -48.46 -21.95
CA ILE A 266 -0.54 -49.91 -21.84
C ILE A 266 0.51 -50.71 -21.06
N ASP A 267 0.33 -50.82 -19.76
CA ASP A 267 0.56 -52.09 -19.06
C ASP A 267 -0.31 -52.20 -17.80
N LEU A 268 -1.52 -52.74 -17.96
CA LEU A 268 -2.45 -53.04 -16.87
C LEU A 268 -1.99 -54.20 -15.96
N SER A 269 -0.86 -54.87 -16.29
CA SER A 269 -0.32 -55.95 -15.46
C SER A 269 0.13 -55.48 -14.06
N LYS A 270 0.20 -54.16 -13.84
CA LYS A 270 0.49 -53.52 -12.56
C LYS A 270 -0.78 -52.93 -11.94
N GLY A 271 -1.72 -53.79 -11.53
CA GLY A 271 -2.97 -53.37 -10.87
C GLY A 271 -2.75 -52.41 -9.69
N ASP A 272 -1.63 -52.55 -8.99
CA ASP A 272 -1.21 -51.65 -7.91
C ASP A 272 -0.99 -50.20 -8.39
N THR A 273 -0.44 -50.00 -9.58
CA THR A 273 -0.20 -48.66 -10.16
C THR A 273 -1.51 -47.93 -10.50
N TYR A 274 -2.51 -48.67 -11.01
CA TYR A 274 -3.83 -48.10 -11.27
C TYR A 274 -4.56 -47.75 -9.97
N TRP A 275 -4.50 -48.62 -8.95
CA TRP A 275 -5.14 -48.32 -7.67
C TRP A 275 -4.50 -47.11 -6.99
N ASN A 276 -3.18 -46.98 -7.05
CA ASN A 276 -2.46 -45.81 -6.51
C ASN A 276 -2.89 -44.52 -7.22
N TRP A 277 -3.05 -44.55 -8.55
CA TRP A 277 -3.55 -43.40 -9.31
C TRP A 277 -4.96 -42.95 -8.85
N VAL A 278 -5.88 -43.90 -8.65
CA VAL A 278 -7.23 -43.58 -8.16
C VAL A 278 -7.21 -43.05 -6.71
N LEU A 279 -6.36 -43.61 -5.85
CA LEU A 279 -6.18 -43.12 -4.48
C LEU A 279 -5.66 -41.67 -4.47
N ASN A 280 -4.66 -41.34 -5.30
CA ASN A 280 -4.11 -40.00 -5.41
C ASN A 280 -5.11 -39.00 -5.97
N LEU A 281 -5.90 -39.39 -6.98
CA LEU A 281 -7.00 -38.56 -7.49
C LEU A 281 -8.04 -38.28 -6.40
N THR A 282 -8.36 -39.28 -5.58
CA THR A 282 -9.31 -39.14 -4.47
C THR A 282 -8.75 -38.24 -3.36
N PHE A 283 -7.47 -38.40 -3.03
CA PHE A 283 -6.75 -37.55 -2.07
C PHE A 283 -6.75 -36.09 -2.51
N LEU A 284 -6.30 -35.81 -3.74
CA LEU A 284 -6.27 -34.44 -4.27
C LEU A 284 -7.67 -33.85 -4.34
N ARG A 285 -8.66 -34.58 -4.85
CA ARG A 285 -10.04 -34.10 -4.92
C ARG A 285 -10.59 -33.68 -3.56
N THR A 286 -10.29 -34.46 -2.52
CA THR A 286 -10.76 -34.19 -1.15
C THR A 286 -10.01 -33.00 -0.53
N ASN A 287 -8.71 -32.86 -0.79
CA ASN A 287 -7.89 -31.83 -0.17
C ASN A 287 -7.87 -30.50 -0.91
N TYR A 288 -8.22 -30.47 -2.20
CA TYR A 288 -8.26 -29.23 -2.99
C TYR A 288 -9.26 -28.20 -2.45
N GLU A 289 -10.37 -28.63 -1.87
CA GLU A 289 -11.34 -27.72 -1.24
C GLU A 289 -10.74 -27.10 0.03
N THR A 290 -10.02 -27.89 0.82
CA THR A 290 -9.25 -27.42 1.98
C THR A 290 -8.18 -26.42 1.54
N PHE A 291 -7.40 -26.73 0.50
CA PHE A 291 -6.37 -25.84 -0.05
C PHE A 291 -6.92 -24.50 -0.53
N ILE A 292 -8.03 -24.50 -1.28
CA ILE A 292 -8.68 -23.29 -1.73
C ILE A 292 -9.19 -22.47 -0.54
N SER A 293 -9.84 -23.11 0.43
CA SER A 293 -10.37 -22.43 1.63
C SER A 293 -9.28 -21.82 2.51
N GLU A 294 -8.15 -22.51 2.65
CA GLU A 294 -7.00 -22.05 3.42
C GLU A 294 -6.30 -20.89 2.71
N ALA A 295 -6.07 -21.00 1.40
CA ALA A 295 -5.50 -19.92 0.60
C ALA A 295 -6.40 -18.67 0.62
N ASP A 296 -7.73 -18.84 0.55
CA ASP A 296 -8.68 -17.73 0.57
C ASP A 296 -8.70 -17.03 1.94
N SER A 297 -8.86 -17.79 3.03
CA SER A 297 -8.92 -17.25 4.39
C SER A 297 -7.58 -16.61 4.81
N TYR A 298 -6.45 -17.26 4.50
CA TYR A 298 -5.14 -16.71 4.84
C TYR A 298 -4.82 -15.47 4.01
N SER A 299 -5.03 -15.48 2.70
CA SER A 299 -4.79 -14.30 1.86
C SER A 299 -5.66 -13.11 2.30
N GLN A 300 -6.92 -13.34 2.69
CA GLN A 300 -7.77 -12.32 3.28
C GLN A 300 -7.17 -11.76 4.59
N SER A 301 -6.72 -12.64 5.50
CA SER A 301 -6.09 -12.22 6.76
C SER A 301 -4.82 -11.39 6.55
N VAL A 302 -4.01 -11.72 5.53
CA VAL A 302 -2.80 -10.98 5.18
C VAL A 302 -3.16 -9.59 4.64
N ILE A 303 -4.17 -9.49 3.76
CA ILE A 303 -4.66 -8.23 3.22
C ILE A 303 -5.24 -7.34 4.33
N GLU A 304 -6.07 -7.89 5.21
CA GLU A 304 -6.61 -7.19 6.38
C GLU A 304 -5.50 -6.71 7.31
N GLY A 305 -4.47 -7.53 7.52
CA GLY A 305 -3.27 -7.15 8.26
C GLY A 305 -2.56 -5.93 7.67
N GLN A 306 -2.38 -5.88 6.35
CA GLN A 306 -1.78 -4.72 5.67
C GLN A 306 -2.66 -3.47 5.77
N LEU A 307 -3.98 -3.61 5.61
CA LEU A 307 -4.92 -2.50 5.79
C LEU A 307 -4.86 -1.94 7.22
N ASN A 308 -4.81 -2.81 8.22
CA ASN A 308 -4.66 -2.41 9.61
C ASN A 308 -3.32 -1.70 9.88
N LEU A 309 -2.24 -2.13 9.22
CA LEU A 309 -0.94 -1.43 9.30
C LEU A 309 -1.00 -0.03 8.69
N ILE A 310 -1.70 0.15 7.56
CA ILE A 310 -1.94 1.47 6.95
C ILE A 310 -2.70 2.37 7.93
N VAL A 311 -3.81 1.88 8.49
CA VAL A 311 -4.61 2.64 9.47
C VAL A 311 -3.77 3.01 10.70
N ALA A 312 -3.00 2.07 11.24
CA ALA A 312 -2.12 2.30 12.37
C ALA A 312 -1.05 3.36 12.06
N ALA A 313 -0.43 3.31 10.87
CA ALA A 313 0.56 4.29 10.45
C ALA A 313 -0.04 5.71 10.39
N PHE A 314 -1.23 5.88 9.84
CA PHE A 314 -1.94 7.16 9.84
C PHE A 314 -2.28 7.65 11.25
N PHE A 315 -2.73 6.75 12.13
CA PHE A 315 -3.04 7.10 13.52
C PHE A 315 -1.79 7.59 14.28
N ILE A 316 -0.68 6.85 14.16
CA ILE A 316 0.59 7.23 14.79
C ILE A 316 1.08 8.57 14.24
N PHE A 317 1.00 8.78 12.93
CA PHE A 317 1.41 10.05 12.32
C PHE A 317 0.53 11.23 12.76
N ALA A 318 -0.78 11.02 12.94
CA ALA A 318 -1.68 12.04 13.47
C ALA A 318 -1.31 12.42 14.91
N VAL A 319 -1.04 11.43 15.77
CA VAL A 319 -0.59 11.68 17.15
C VAL A 319 0.74 12.44 17.19
N ILE A 320 1.72 12.02 16.37
CA ILE A 320 3.01 12.72 16.24
C ILE A 320 2.81 14.16 15.77
N SER A 321 1.93 14.39 14.79
CA SER A 321 1.60 15.72 14.29
C SER A 321 1.03 16.63 15.37
N ILE A 322 0.13 16.11 16.21
CA ILE A 322 -0.42 16.85 17.36
C ILE A 322 0.69 17.22 18.36
N ILE A 323 1.58 16.27 18.68
CA ILE A 323 2.71 16.53 19.58
C ILE A 323 3.63 17.61 19.01
N ILE A 324 3.97 17.53 17.72
CA ILE A 324 4.80 18.55 17.04
C ILE A 324 4.13 19.93 17.09
N TYR A 325 2.80 19.98 16.87
CA TYR A 325 2.05 21.22 16.98
C TYR A 325 2.16 21.85 18.38
N PHE A 326 1.95 21.07 19.45
CA PHE A 326 2.07 21.57 20.82
C PHE A 326 3.52 21.96 21.18
N ALA A 327 4.52 21.21 20.73
CA ALA A 327 5.91 21.48 21.04
C ALA A 327 6.45 22.73 20.31
N LEU A 328 6.14 22.88 19.02
CA LEU A 328 6.74 23.92 18.18
C LEU A 328 5.84 25.14 18.00
N CYS A 329 4.57 24.94 17.66
CA CYS A 329 3.65 26.01 17.29
C CYS A 329 3.05 26.67 18.53
N PHE A 330 2.53 25.88 19.47
CA PHE A 330 1.89 26.43 20.67
C PHE A 330 2.85 27.23 21.56
N VAL A 331 4.07 26.70 21.79
CA VAL A 331 5.11 27.41 22.55
C VAL A 331 5.46 28.75 21.88
N PHE A 332 5.57 28.75 20.54
CA PHE A 332 5.82 29.96 19.78
C PHE A 332 4.68 30.98 19.92
N PHE A 333 3.43 30.58 19.69
CA PHE A 333 2.27 31.48 19.82
C PHE A 333 2.14 32.05 21.24
N LYS A 334 2.45 31.26 22.28
CA LYS A 334 2.47 31.74 23.66
C LYS A 334 3.54 32.81 23.88
N SER A 335 4.71 32.66 23.25
CA SER A 335 5.80 33.64 23.33
C SER A 335 5.46 34.96 22.61
N GLU A 336 4.88 34.86 21.41
CA GLU A 336 4.37 36.00 20.63
C GLU A 336 3.27 36.76 21.37
N LYS A 337 2.28 36.05 21.94
CA LYS A 337 1.21 36.67 22.73
C LYS A 337 1.74 37.50 23.90
N LYS A 338 2.74 36.96 24.63
CA LYS A 338 3.39 37.69 25.73
C LYS A 338 4.15 38.92 25.22
N TYR A 339 4.77 38.81 24.05
CA TYR A 339 5.47 39.93 23.42
C TYR A 339 4.49 41.06 23.06
N LEU A 340 3.39 40.74 22.37
CA LEU A 340 2.33 41.68 22.02
C LEU A 340 1.70 42.35 23.26
N GLN A 341 1.47 41.61 24.35
CA GLN A 341 0.97 42.18 25.60
C GLN A 341 1.92 43.23 26.19
N LYS A 342 3.24 42.97 26.19
CA LYS A 342 4.24 43.94 26.68
C LYS A 342 4.26 45.21 25.82
N ILE A 343 4.13 45.05 24.50
CA ILE A 343 4.04 46.20 23.58
C ILE A 343 2.79 47.02 23.90
N ASN A 344 1.64 46.37 24.07
CA ASN A 344 0.39 47.06 24.36
C ASN A 344 0.45 47.83 25.68
N SER A 345 1.10 47.26 26.71
CA SER A 345 1.35 47.99 27.96
C SER A 345 2.28 49.19 27.77
N MET A 346 3.34 49.08 26.96
CA MET A 346 4.23 50.20 26.68
C MET A 346 3.52 51.33 25.92
N MET A 347 2.64 50.98 24.97
CA MET A 347 1.82 51.97 24.27
C MET A 347 0.90 52.75 25.20
N SER A 348 0.27 52.08 26.16
CA SER A 348 -0.67 52.73 27.08
C SER A 348 -0.03 53.81 27.97
N ILE A 349 1.30 53.80 28.10
CA ILE A 349 2.06 54.74 28.94
C ILE A 349 2.55 55.95 28.13
N MET A 350 2.60 55.85 26.79
CA MET A 350 2.98 56.99 25.95
C MET A 350 1.80 57.95 25.81
N PRO A 351 1.93 59.23 26.23
CA PRO A 351 0.88 60.22 25.99
C PRO A 351 0.67 60.38 24.48
N VAL A 352 -0.60 60.41 24.07
CA VAL A 352 -1.05 60.51 22.67
C VAL A 352 -0.56 61.78 22.01
#